data_AF-A0A2V6D087-F1
#
_entry.id   AF-A0A2V6D087-F1
#
_cell.length_a   1.000
_cell.length_b   1.000
_cell.length_c   1.000
_cell.angle_alpha   90.00
_cell.angle_beta   90.00
_cell.angle_gamma   90.00
#
_symmetry.space_group_name_H-M   'P 1'
#
loop_
_entity.id
_entity.type
_entity.pdbx_description
1 polymer ?
#
loop_
_entity_poly.entity_id
_entity_poly.type
_entity_poly.pdbx_seq_one_letter_code
_entity_poly.pdbx_strand_id
1 'polypeptide(L)'
;RIGNPASWEAAQRAIDESHGAVEIVTDSEILEAQSWLAKTEGIFVEPASAAPIAGLFKFSTAHDLIFKNSVVVCTCTGHGLKDPEIISAKFSQAAPVAATIDAVREAITHS
;
A
#
# COMPACT_ATOMS: atom_id res chain seq x y z
N ARG A 1 0.05 13.20 10.26
CA ARG A 1 -0.47 13.99 9.12
C ARG A 1 0.34 15.29 9.01
N ILE A 2 0.69 15.74 7.81
CA ILE A 2 1.45 16.98 7.57
C ILE A 2 0.58 17.89 6.71
N GLY A 3 0.24 19.08 7.21
CA GLY A 3 -0.56 20.08 6.48
C GLY A 3 0.26 21.24 5.91
N ASN A 4 1.50 21.42 6.38
CA ASN A 4 2.44 22.45 5.91
C ASN A 4 3.86 21.87 5.87
N PRO A 5 4.30 21.30 4.73
CA PRO A 5 5.60 20.65 4.63
C PRO A 5 6.76 21.63 4.81
N ALA A 6 7.67 21.35 5.75
CA ALA A 6 8.85 22.21 6.00
C ALA A 6 9.77 22.36 4.78
N SER A 7 9.75 21.38 3.87
CA SER A 7 10.58 21.36 2.65
C SER A 7 9.77 21.64 1.37
N TRP A 8 8.67 22.40 1.46
CA TRP A 8 7.79 22.70 0.33
C TRP A 8 8.54 23.18 -0.93
N GLU A 9 9.40 24.20 -0.78
CA GLU A 9 10.12 24.76 -1.93
C GLU A 9 11.09 23.76 -2.57
N ALA A 10 11.74 22.91 -1.75
CA ALA A 10 12.64 21.88 -2.25
C ALA A 10 11.88 20.79 -3.00
N ALA A 11 10.69 20.41 -2.50
CA ALA A 11 9.82 19.46 -3.17
C ALA A 11 9.33 20.01 -4.53
N GLN A 12 8.91 21.28 -4.58
CA GLN A 12 8.48 21.91 -5.84
C GLN A 12 9.61 21.93 -6.87
N ARG A 13 10.82 22.34 -6.47
CA ARG A 13 11.99 22.31 -7.37
C ARG A 13 12.29 20.92 -7.90
N ALA A 14 12.22 19.89 -7.05
CA ALA A 14 12.47 18.52 -7.46
C ALA A 14 11.45 18.03 -8.51
N ILE A 15 10.18 18.43 -8.38
CA ILE A 15 9.14 18.11 -9.37
C ILE A 15 9.44 18.81 -10.70
N ASP A 16 9.74 20.12 -10.65
CA ASP A 16 9.99 20.94 -11.84
C ASP A 16 11.25 20.46 -12.60
N GLU A 17 12.36 20.21 -11.89
CA GLU A 17 13.64 19.77 -12.46
C GLU A 17 13.59 18.35 -13.03
N SER A 18 12.80 17.45 -12.42
CA SER A 18 12.65 16.07 -12.91
C SER A 18 11.60 15.93 -14.03
N HIS A 19 10.84 16.99 -14.30
CA HIS A 19 9.62 16.92 -15.11
C HIS A 19 8.65 15.83 -14.62
N GLY A 20 8.63 15.62 -13.30
CA GLY A 20 7.80 14.64 -12.64
C GLY A 20 6.37 15.15 -12.42
N ALA A 21 5.58 14.33 -11.73
CA ALA A 21 4.22 14.65 -11.36
C ALA A 21 3.95 14.32 -9.89
N VAL A 22 2.97 15.01 -9.31
CA VAL A 22 2.40 14.69 -8.00
C VAL A 22 0.95 14.33 -8.20
N GLU A 23 0.52 13.27 -7.53
CA GLU A 23 -0.85 12.81 -7.57
C GLU A 23 -1.35 12.59 -6.14
N ILE A 24 -2.65 12.82 -5.94
CA ILE A 24 -3.32 12.62 -4.66
C ILE A 24 -3.97 11.25 -4.67
N VAL A 25 -3.68 10.47 -3.65
CA VAL A 25 -4.33 9.18 -3.39
C VAL A 25 -5.15 9.26 -2.11
N THR A 26 -6.27 8.55 -2.12
CA THR A 26 -7.19 8.41 -1.01
C THR A 26 -6.69 7.37 -0.01
N ASP A 27 -7.16 7.44 1.24
CA ASP A 27 -6.85 6.44 2.27
C ASP A 27 -7.28 5.02 1.82
N SER A 28 -8.37 4.89 1.06
CA SER A 28 -8.79 3.59 0.50
C SER A 28 -7.78 3.05 -0.51
N GLU A 29 -7.33 3.86 -1.47
CA GLU A 29 -6.33 3.45 -2.47
C GLU A 29 -5.01 3.06 -1.80
N ILE A 30 -4.60 3.79 -0.75
CA ILE A 30 -3.41 3.46 0.04
C ILE A 30 -3.54 2.08 0.69
N LEU A 31 -4.68 1.80 1.34
CA LEU A 31 -4.90 0.54 2.03
C LEU A 31 -5.08 -0.63 1.06
N GLU A 32 -5.64 -0.40 -0.12
CA GLU A 32 -5.72 -1.37 -1.20
C GLU A 32 -4.33 -1.73 -1.72
N ALA A 33 -3.49 -0.72 -2.00
CA ALA A 33 -2.10 -0.93 -2.42
C ALA A 33 -1.26 -1.67 -1.37
N GLN A 34 -1.44 -1.34 -0.09
CA GLN A 34 -0.79 -2.03 1.03
C GLN A 34 -1.20 -3.51 1.08
N SER A 35 -2.50 -3.79 1.00
CA SER A 35 -3.05 -5.16 0.99
C SER A 35 -2.55 -5.94 -0.23
N TRP A 36 -2.51 -5.29 -1.39
CA TRP A 36 -1.98 -5.86 -2.62
C TRP A 36 -0.51 -6.25 -2.46
N LEU A 37 0.35 -5.34 -1.98
CA LEU A 37 1.79 -5.62 -1.74
C LEU A 37 1.99 -6.82 -0.81
N ALA A 38 1.25 -6.88 0.29
CA ALA A 38 1.38 -7.97 1.26
C ALA A 38 0.93 -9.32 0.67
N LYS A 39 -0.16 -9.33 -0.11
CA LYS A 39 -0.75 -10.56 -0.67
C LYS A 39 -0.03 -11.07 -1.93
N THR A 40 0.52 -10.17 -2.73
CA THR A 40 1.10 -10.51 -4.04
C THR A 40 2.61 -10.60 -4.02
N GLU A 41 3.28 -9.69 -3.30
CA GLU A 41 4.74 -9.61 -3.24
C GLU A 41 5.31 -10.12 -1.91
N GLY A 42 4.46 -10.35 -0.90
CA GLY A 42 4.90 -10.73 0.45
C GLY A 42 5.60 -9.58 1.19
N ILE A 43 5.43 -8.34 0.74
CA ILE A 43 6.08 -7.16 1.31
C ILE A 43 5.09 -6.42 2.21
N PHE A 44 5.39 -6.39 3.52
CA PHE A 44 4.51 -5.78 4.51
C PHE A 44 5.03 -4.41 4.98
N VAL A 45 4.32 -3.35 4.59
CA VAL A 45 4.70 -1.95 4.82
C VAL A 45 3.65 -1.18 5.63
N GLU A 46 4.05 -0.07 6.25
CA GLU A 46 3.10 0.86 6.90
C GLU A 46 2.24 1.57 5.84
N PRO A 47 1.05 2.13 6.18
CA PRO A 47 0.16 2.74 5.19
C PRO A 47 0.83 3.84 4.36
N ALA A 48 1.58 4.75 4.97
CA ALA A 48 2.27 5.83 4.24
C ALA A 48 3.27 5.30 3.20
N SER A 49 3.90 4.15 3.46
CA SER A 49 4.84 3.50 2.54
C SER A 49 4.14 2.85 1.34
N ALA A 50 2.84 2.59 1.41
CA ALA A 50 2.06 2.08 0.29
C ALA A 50 1.60 3.19 -0.68
N ALA A 51 1.68 4.46 -0.28
CA ALA A 51 1.22 5.59 -1.10
C ALA A 51 1.89 5.70 -2.48
N PRO A 52 3.22 5.46 -2.65
CA PRO A 52 3.83 5.48 -3.98
C PRO A 52 3.29 4.37 -4.91
N ILE A 53 2.87 3.24 -4.36
CA ILE A 53 2.30 2.12 -5.13
C ILE A 53 0.85 2.43 -5.52
N ALA A 54 0.06 3.01 -4.61
CA ALA A 54 -1.27 3.53 -4.94
C ALA A 54 -1.18 4.59 -6.07
N GLY A 55 -0.21 5.50 -5.97
CA GLY A 55 0.07 6.50 -6.99
C GLY A 55 0.46 5.86 -8.33
N LEU A 56 1.31 4.84 -8.31
CA LEU A 56 1.69 4.05 -9.49
C LEU A 56 0.46 3.43 -10.18
N PHE A 57 -0.44 2.80 -9.43
CA PHE A 57 -1.68 2.23 -9.99
C PHE A 57 -2.54 3.30 -10.65
N LYS A 58 -2.71 4.45 -9.98
CA LYS A 58 -3.48 5.56 -10.51
C LYS A 58 -2.83 6.14 -11.78
N PHE A 59 -1.52 6.38 -11.76
CA PHE A 59 -0.78 6.83 -12.95
C PHE A 59 -0.87 5.84 -14.11
N SER A 60 -0.84 4.53 -13.84
CA SER A 60 -0.92 3.51 -14.89
C SER A 60 -2.26 3.48 -15.64
N THR A 61 -3.32 4.04 -15.05
CA THR A 61 -4.68 3.99 -15.61
C THR A 61 -5.19 5.35 -16.09
N ALA A 62 -4.70 6.44 -15.49
CA ALA A 62 -5.24 7.78 -15.73
C ALA A 62 -4.33 8.68 -16.58
N HIS A 63 -3.05 8.34 -16.73
CA HIS A 63 -2.06 9.26 -17.30
C HIS A 63 -1.07 8.57 -18.24
N ASP A 64 -0.68 9.21 -19.34
CA ASP A 64 0.35 8.73 -20.26
C ASP A 64 1.79 8.96 -19.72
N LEU A 65 1.98 8.86 -18.40
CA LEU A 65 3.25 9.15 -17.72
C LEU A 65 4.14 7.92 -17.55
N ILE A 66 3.57 6.72 -17.63
CA ILE A 66 4.32 5.47 -17.46
C ILE A 66 4.27 4.68 -18.76
N PHE A 67 5.37 4.73 -19.50
CA PHE A 67 5.49 4.05 -20.78
C PHE A 67 5.76 2.56 -20.59
N LYS A 68 5.36 1.77 -21.59
CA LYS A 68 5.68 0.35 -21.65
C LYS A 68 7.20 0.13 -21.53
N ASN A 69 7.61 -0.85 -20.73
CA ASN A 69 9.00 -1.21 -20.41
C ASN A 69 9.76 -0.19 -19.56
N SER A 70 9.09 0.77 -18.92
CA SER A 70 9.72 1.63 -17.91
C SER A 70 10.11 0.82 -16.68
N VAL A 71 11.21 1.21 -16.03
CA VAL A 71 11.58 0.72 -14.70
C VAL A 71 11.12 1.76 -13.68
N VAL A 72 10.29 1.32 -12.73
CA VAL A 72 9.75 2.17 -11.67
C VAL A 72 10.30 1.70 -10.33
N VAL A 73 10.73 2.64 -9.50
CA VAL A 73 11.18 2.37 -8.13
C VAL A 73 10.23 3.07 -7.17
N CYS A 74 9.59 2.30 -6.28
CA CYS A 74 8.73 2.81 -5.22
C CYS A 74 9.45 2.67 -3.87
N THR A 75 9.72 3.80 -3.20
CA THR A 75 10.39 3.80 -1.90
C THR A 75 9.40 3.46 -0.78
N CYS A 76 9.65 2.36 -0.06
CA CYS A 76 8.92 2.01 1.15
C CYS A 76 9.69 2.52 2.36
N THR A 77 9.16 3.54 3.05
CA THR A 77 9.86 4.24 4.14
C THR A 77 9.80 3.54 5.50
N GLY A 78 8.89 2.57 5.66
CA GLY A 78 8.63 1.94 6.95
C GLY A 78 7.99 0.57 6.84
N HIS A 79 8.31 -0.26 7.83
CA HIS A 79 7.79 -1.60 7.95
C HIS A 79 6.37 -1.62 8.53
N GLY A 80 5.54 -2.58 8.10
CA GLY A 80 4.14 -2.67 8.54
C GLY A 80 3.93 -2.94 10.02
N LEU A 81 4.96 -3.41 10.73
CA LEU A 81 4.90 -3.59 12.19
C LEU A 81 4.96 -2.29 13.00
N LYS A 82 5.17 -1.13 12.36
CA LYS A 82 5.13 0.17 13.04
C LYS A 82 3.73 0.54 13.54
N ASP A 83 2.69 0.23 12.75
CA ASP A 83 1.29 0.55 13.06
C ASP A 83 0.38 -0.68 12.85
N PRO A 84 0.50 -1.72 13.70
CA PRO A 84 -0.24 -2.97 13.50
C PRO A 84 -1.76 -2.81 13.65
N GLU A 85 -2.22 -1.82 14.42
CA GLU A 85 -3.64 -1.62 14.74
C GLU A 85 -4.50 -1.25 13.53
N ILE A 86 -3.94 -0.46 12.60
CA ILE A 86 -4.64 -0.01 11.37
C ILE A 86 -5.11 -1.20 10.54
N ILE A 87 -4.38 -2.31 10.65
CA ILE A 87 -4.61 -3.51 9.87
C ILE A 87 -5.36 -4.55 10.67
N SER A 88 -5.07 -4.71 11.97
CA SER A 88 -5.79 -5.66 12.81
C SER A 88 -7.30 -5.39 12.82
N ALA A 89 -7.73 -4.12 12.71
CA ALA A 89 -9.13 -3.76 12.60
C ALA A 89 -9.84 -4.33 11.35
N LYS A 90 -9.09 -4.74 10.32
CA LYS A 90 -9.63 -5.33 9.08
C LYS A 90 -9.72 -6.86 9.13
N PHE A 91 -9.10 -7.49 10.11
CA PHE A 91 -9.09 -8.94 10.25
C PHE A 91 -10.07 -9.37 11.33
N SER A 92 -11.02 -10.21 10.94
CA SER A 92 -11.81 -10.97 11.91
C SER A 92 -10.98 -12.12 12.47
N GLN A 93 -11.12 -12.38 13.76
CA GLN A 93 -10.63 -13.64 14.30
C GLN A 93 -11.39 -14.80 13.66
N ALA A 94 -10.64 -15.81 13.21
CA ALA A 94 -11.24 -17.07 12.84
C ALA A 94 -11.99 -17.65 14.05
N ALA A 95 -13.19 -18.17 13.82
CA ALA A 95 -13.97 -18.80 14.88
C ALA A 95 -13.20 -20.02 15.43
N PRO A 96 -13.15 -20.21 16.76
CA PRO A 96 -12.57 -21.42 17.33
C PRO A 96 -13.29 -22.67 16.81
N VAL A 97 -12.51 -23.66 16.40
CA VAL A 97 -13.01 -24.97 15.96
C VAL A 97 -12.55 -26.07 16.92
N ALA A 98 -13.21 -27.24 16.87
CA ALA A 98 -12.77 -28.39 17.63
C ALA A 98 -11.30 -28.77 17.29
N ALA A 99 -10.56 -29.30 18.26
CA ALA A 99 -9.17 -29.73 18.08
C ALA A 99 -9.07 -31.07 17.31
N THR A 100 -9.70 -31.13 16.14
CA THR A 100 -9.71 -32.29 15.23
C THR A 100 -9.31 -31.86 13.82
N ILE A 101 -8.69 -32.77 13.07
CA ILE A 101 -8.25 -32.50 11.70
C ILE A 101 -9.43 -32.12 10.80
N ASP A 102 -10.58 -32.78 10.97
CA ASP A 102 -11.76 -32.55 10.14
C ASP A 102 -12.35 -31.16 10.35
N ALA A 103 -12.47 -30.71 11.61
CA ALA A 103 -12.99 -29.37 11.92
C ALA A 103 -12.04 -28.25 11.42
N VAL A 104 -10.72 -28.47 11.49
CA VAL A 104 -9.74 -27.53 10.93
C VAL A 104 -9.81 -27.49 9.40
N ARG A 105 -9.92 -28.65 8.73
CA ARG A 105 -10.04 -28.72 7.27
C ARG A 105 -11.29 -28.00 6.77
N GLU A 106 -12.44 -28.29 7.37
CA GLU A 106 -13.70 -27.66 6.99
C GLU A 106 -13.61 -26.13 7.05
N ALA A 107 -13.00 -25.59 8.12
CA ALA A 107 -12.83 -24.16 8.29
C ALA A 107 -11.93 -23.52 7.22
N ILE A 108 -10.81 -24.15 6.85
CA ILE A 108 -9.87 -23.54 5.88
C ILE A 108 -10.25 -23.74 4.41
N THR A 109 -11.16 -24.68 4.10
CA THR A 109 -11.60 -24.94 2.70
C THR A 109 -12.92 -24.28 2.31
N HIS A 110 -13.71 -23.80 3.28
CA HIS A 110 -15.00 -23.15 3.04
C HIS A 110 -15.00 -21.65 3.43
N SER A 111 -13.81 -21.08 3.66
CA SER A 111 -13.59 -19.64 3.90
C SER A 111 -13.38 -18.87 2.60
#